data_AF-A0A6B3NXA8-F1
#
_entry.id   AF-A0A6B3NXA8-F1
#
_cell.length_a   1.000
_cell.length_b   1.000
_cell.length_c   1.000
_cell.angle_alpha   90.00
_cell.angle_beta   90.00
_cell.angle_gamma   90.00
#
_symmetry.space_group_name_H-M   'P 1'
#
loop_
_entity.id
_entity.type
_entity.pdbx_description
1 polymer ?
#
loop_
_entity_poly.entity_id
_entity_poly.type
_entity_poly.pdbx_seq_one_letter_code
_entity_poly.pdbx_strand_id
1 'polypeptide(L)'
;LWLAANAEEMAVAEHKHANLQAHGEACQLIGARQMREREPLLREGLEGGLLIEGDGILYAPATARWMLDSPGIRQRQARVSEVDGQRVRLDNGQWLGASAVVLANGIQATELCPELPIEPKKGHLLITDRYPGKVTHTLVELGYVTSAHNASGPSTACNIQPRPTGQLFIGASRQFGTTDPQVEG
;
A
#
# COMPACT_ATOMS: atom_id res chain seq x y z
N LEU A 1 -9.70 9.79 -0.79
CA LEU A 1 -10.35 10.57 -1.87
C LEU A 1 -9.88 10.03 -3.22
N TRP A 2 -10.80 9.42 -3.95
CA TRP A 2 -10.55 8.83 -5.25
C TRP A 2 -10.90 9.86 -6.34
N LEU A 3 -9.95 10.17 -7.22
CA LEU A 3 -10.01 11.24 -8.21
C LEU A 3 -10.41 10.70 -9.57
N ALA A 4 -11.42 11.30 -10.21
CA ALA A 4 -11.82 11.00 -11.58
C ALA A 4 -11.38 12.12 -12.53
N ALA A 5 -10.55 11.77 -13.50
CA ALA A 5 -10.04 12.71 -14.50
C ALA A 5 -11.04 12.99 -15.64
N ASN A 6 -12.00 12.09 -15.85
CA ASN A 6 -12.94 12.13 -16.99
C ASN A 6 -14.25 11.39 -16.63
N ALA A 7 -15.21 11.41 -17.56
CA ALA A 7 -16.53 10.80 -17.37
C ALA A 7 -16.48 9.28 -17.20
N GLU A 8 -15.53 8.58 -17.84
CA GLU A 8 -15.35 7.14 -17.69
C GLU A 8 -14.93 6.78 -16.26
N GLU A 9 -13.96 7.53 -15.71
CA GLU A 9 -13.53 7.36 -14.32
C GLU A 9 -14.63 7.77 -13.32
N MET A 10 -15.48 8.75 -13.65
CA MET A 10 -16.65 9.07 -12.82
C MET A 10 -17.65 7.91 -12.78
N ALA A 11 -17.88 7.21 -13.90
CA ALA A 11 -18.72 6.01 -13.90
C ALA A 11 -18.13 4.90 -13.00
N VAL A 12 -16.80 4.77 -12.94
CA VAL A 12 -16.12 3.88 -11.98
C VAL A 12 -16.36 4.33 -10.54
N ALA A 13 -16.30 5.64 -10.27
CA ALA A 13 -16.60 6.21 -8.95
C ALA A 13 -18.04 5.88 -8.52
N GLU A 14 -19.02 6.05 -9.42
CA GLU A 14 -20.44 5.74 -9.20
C GLU A 14 -20.67 4.26 -8.91
N HIS A 15 -20.04 3.38 -9.69
CA HIS A 15 -20.14 1.93 -9.45
C HIS A 15 -19.56 1.54 -8.08
N LYS A 16 -18.38 2.08 -7.73
CA LYS A 16 -17.76 1.86 -6.41
C LYS A 16 -18.63 2.41 -5.28
N HIS A 17 -19.19 3.59 -5.45
CA HIS A 17 -20.10 4.20 -4.48
C HIS A 17 -21.31 3.31 -4.21
N ALA A 18 -21.97 2.81 -5.27
CA ALA A 18 -23.12 1.91 -5.12
C ALA A 18 -22.74 0.61 -4.38
N ASN A 19 -21.58 0.04 -4.67
CA ASN A 19 -21.08 -1.15 -3.99
C ASN A 19 -20.79 -0.88 -2.49
N LEU A 20 -20.10 0.21 -2.18
CA LEU A 20 -19.79 0.61 -0.80
C LEU A 20 -21.06 0.91 0.01
N GLN A 21 -22.02 1.63 -0.58
CA GLN A 21 -23.31 1.89 0.06
C GLN A 21 -24.09 0.61 0.34
N ALA A 22 -24.05 -0.39 -0.55
CA ALA A 22 -24.69 -1.69 -0.31
C ALA A 22 -24.10 -2.43 0.90
N HIS A 23 -22.87 -2.12 1.30
CA HIS A 23 -22.20 -2.65 2.49
C HIS A 23 -22.28 -1.71 3.71
N GLY A 24 -23.01 -0.59 3.60
CA GLY A 24 -23.17 0.38 4.69
C GLY A 24 -21.95 1.29 4.92
N GLU A 25 -21.03 1.36 3.97
CA GLU A 25 -19.83 2.19 4.08
C GLU A 25 -20.15 3.67 3.80
N ALA A 26 -19.68 4.55 4.70
CA ALA A 26 -19.87 5.99 4.57
C ALA A 26 -19.01 6.55 3.43
N CYS A 27 -19.66 6.86 2.31
CA CYS A 27 -19.02 7.41 1.13
C CYS A 27 -19.91 8.42 0.41
N GLN A 28 -19.28 9.35 -0.32
CA GLN A 28 -19.94 10.45 -1.02
C GLN A 28 -19.35 10.61 -2.42
N LEU A 29 -20.20 10.63 -3.45
CA LEU A 29 -19.79 11.16 -4.74
C LEU A 29 -19.61 12.67 -4.61
N ILE A 30 -18.48 13.17 -5.10
CA ILE A 30 -18.16 14.60 -5.08
C ILE A 30 -17.98 15.10 -6.50
N GLY A 31 -18.58 16.25 -6.81
CA GLY A 31 -18.39 16.91 -8.10
C GLY A 31 -17.13 17.77 -8.14
N ALA A 32 -16.71 18.16 -9.35
CA ALA A 32 -15.54 19.01 -9.61
C ALA A 32 -15.41 20.24 -8.68
N ARG A 33 -16.52 20.94 -8.40
CA ARG A 33 -16.51 22.12 -7.52
C ARG A 33 -16.13 21.76 -6.08
N GLN A 34 -16.81 20.76 -5.50
CA GLN A 34 -16.55 20.29 -4.14
C GLN A 34 -15.13 19.72 -4.01
N MET A 35 -14.63 19.07 -5.06
CA MET A 35 -13.26 18.58 -5.11
C MET A 35 -12.24 19.72 -4.99
N ARG A 36 -12.40 20.81 -5.77
CA ARG A 36 -11.53 21.99 -5.68
C ARG A 36 -11.61 22.70 -4.34
N GLU A 37 -12.80 22.77 -3.75
CA GLU A 37 -12.99 23.36 -2.41
C GLU A 37 -12.26 22.55 -1.34
N ARG A 38 -12.23 21.21 -1.45
CA ARG A 38 -11.56 20.30 -0.50
C ARG A 38 -10.06 20.22 -0.68
N GLU A 39 -9.59 20.18 -1.93
CA GLU A 39 -8.18 20.01 -2.28
C GLU A 39 -7.75 21.05 -3.33
N PRO A 40 -7.49 22.30 -2.92
CA PRO A 40 -7.26 23.42 -3.85
C PRO A 40 -5.99 23.29 -4.70
N LEU A 41 -5.08 22.38 -4.33
CA LEU A 41 -3.82 22.14 -5.06
C LEU A 41 -3.95 21.10 -6.17
N LEU A 42 -5.11 20.46 -6.30
CA LEU A 42 -5.37 19.60 -7.46
C LEU A 42 -5.39 20.43 -8.74
N ARG A 43 -4.94 19.82 -9.84
CA ARG A 43 -5.06 20.42 -11.16
C ARG A 43 -6.52 20.72 -11.50
N GLU A 44 -6.73 21.71 -12.34
CA GLU A 44 -8.04 21.96 -12.93
C GLU A 44 -8.45 20.82 -13.90
N GLY A 45 -9.74 20.76 -14.23
CA GLY A 45 -10.28 19.79 -15.20
C GLY A 45 -10.39 18.36 -14.66
N LEU A 46 -10.60 18.17 -13.36
CA LEU A 46 -11.10 16.91 -12.80
C LEU A 46 -12.63 16.96 -12.78
N GLU A 47 -13.28 15.85 -13.13
CA GLU A 47 -14.75 15.76 -13.17
C GLU A 47 -15.35 15.65 -11.77
N GLY A 48 -14.61 15.07 -10.84
CA GLY A 48 -15.08 14.79 -9.49
C GLY A 48 -14.40 13.55 -8.95
N GLY A 49 -15.11 12.81 -8.09
CA GLY A 49 -14.59 11.58 -7.53
C GLY A 49 -15.44 10.99 -6.42
N LEU A 50 -14.81 10.12 -5.63
CA LEU A 50 -15.43 9.41 -4.51
C LEU A 50 -14.67 9.68 -3.21
N LEU A 51 -15.34 10.31 -2.26
CA LEU A 51 -14.87 10.44 -0.89
C LEU A 51 -15.35 9.22 -0.09
N ILE A 52 -14.45 8.55 0.62
CA ILE A 52 -14.75 7.49 1.57
C ILE A 52 -14.37 8.04 2.94
N GLU A 53 -15.34 8.22 3.83
CA GLU A 53 -15.14 8.98 5.07
C GLU A 53 -14.25 8.25 6.07
N GLY A 54 -14.41 6.93 6.17
CA GLY A 54 -13.62 6.09 7.08
C GLY A 54 -12.26 5.66 6.53
N ASP A 55 -11.91 6.07 5.30
CA ASP A 55 -10.66 5.64 4.67
C ASP A 55 -9.46 6.42 5.24
N GLY A 56 -8.37 5.70 5.48
CA GLY A 56 -7.23 6.22 6.22
C GLY A 56 -5.98 5.40 6.01
N ILE A 57 -4.84 5.97 6.40
CA ILE A 57 -3.52 5.36 6.21
C ILE A 57 -2.79 5.24 7.53
N LEU A 58 -1.99 4.18 7.64
CA LEU A 58 -1.08 3.97 8.75
C LEU A 58 0.35 4.09 8.27
N TYR A 59 1.21 4.67 9.11
CA TYR A 59 2.64 4.65 8.85
C TYR A 59 3.21 3.28 9.24
N ALA A 60 3.28 2.37 8.26
CA ALA A 60 3.57 0.95 8.48
C ALA A 60 4.78 0.65 9.39
N PRO A 61 5.95 1.32 9.26
CA PRO A 61 7.07 1.09 10.18
C PRO A 61 6.75 1.41 11.64
N ALA A 62 6.01 2.50 11.90
CA ALA A 62 5.61 2.86 13.26
C ALA A 62 4.56 1.88 13.82
N THR A 63 3.61 1.45 12.98
CA THR A 63 2.62 0.44 13.36
C THR A 63 3.27 -0.90 13.68
N ALA A 64 4.21 -1.37 12.86
CA ALA A 64 4.95 -2.60 13.11
C ALA A 64 5.74 -2.52 14.42
N ARG A 65 6.40 -1.38 14.69
CA ARG A 65 7.09 -1.17 15.96
C ARG A 65 6.15 -1.21 17.15
N TRP A 66 5.02 -0.50 17.07
CA TRP A 66 4.01 -0.51 18.11
C TRP A 66 3.45 -1.91 18.39
N MET A 67 3.20 -2.71 17.34
CA MET A 67 2.79 -4.11 17.49
C MET A 67 3.85 -4.96 18.20
N LEU A 68 5.14 -4.77 17.86
CA LEU A 68 6.26 -5.48 18.46
C LEU A 68 6.51 -5.14 19.93
N ASP A 69 6.05 -3.98 20.40
CA ASP A 69 6.13 -3.56 21.80
C ASP A 69 5.01 -4.20 22.67
N SER A 70 4.14 -5.05 22.09
CA SER A 70 3.12 -5.78 22.84
C SER A 70 3.73 -6.76 23.86
N PRO A 71 3.11 -6.91 25.05
CA PRO A 71 3.62 -7.81 26.09
C PRO A 71 3.62 -9.26 25.61
N GLY A 72 4.62 -10.03 26.04
CA GLY A 72 4.76 -11.44 25.71
C GLY A 72 5.55 -11.73 24.42
N ILE A 73 5.95 -10.70 23.67
CA ILE A 73 6.82 -10.86 22.49
C ILE A 73 8.29 -10.88 22.92
N ARG A 74 9.03 -11.91 22.51
CA ARG A 74 10.50 -11.94 22.61
C ARG A 74 11.09 -11.78 21.23
N GLN A 75 11.83 -10.69 21.05
CA GLN A 75 12.50 -10.39 19.77
C GLN A 75 13.91 -10.99 19.78
N ARG A 76 14.34 -11.51 18.63
CA ARG A 76 15.71 -12.00 18.40
C ARG A 76 16.16 -11.57 17.02
N GLN A 77 17.32 -10.92 16.93
CA GLN A 77 17.97 -10.67 15.65
C GLN A 77 18.78 -11.90 15.26
N ALA A 78 18.26 -12.67 14.32
CA ALA A 78 18.91 -13.85 13.75
C ALA A 78 18.33 -14.15 12.37
N ARG A 79 19.11 -14.82 11.51
CA ARG A 79 18.62 -15.35 10.23
C ARG A 79 18.21 -16.80 10.41
N VAL A 80 17.01 -17.14 9.96
CA VAL A 80 16.56 -18.53 9.84
C VAL A 80 17.06 -19.10 8.51
N SER A 81 17.74 -20.24 8.57
CA SER A 81 18.29 -20.96 7.41
C SER A 81 17.45 -22.18 6.99
N GLU A 82 16.60 -22.69 7.89
CA GLU A 82 15.82 -23.91 7.66
C GLU A 82 14.56 -23.90 8.53
N VAL A 83 13.46 -24.46 8.01
CA VAL A 83 12.22 -24.72 8.74
C VAL A 83 11.92 -26.21 8.65
N ASP A 84 11.60 -26.83 9.78
CA ASP A 84 11.21 -28.24 9.85
C ASP A 84 10.07 -28.39 10.86
N GLY A 85 8.84 -28.38 10.37
CA GLY A 85 7.62 -28.47 11.17
C GLY A 85 7.56 -27.41 12.28
N GLN A 86 7.76 -27.85 13.53
CA GLN A 86 7.66 -27.04 14.74
C GLN A 86 8.99 -26.41 15.18
N ARG A 87 10.03 -26.47 14.33
CA ARG A 87 11.35 -25.92 14.64
C ARG A 87 11.96 -25.14 13.47
N VAL A 88 12.88 -24.25 13.81
CA VAL A 88 13.66 -23.46 12.86
C VAL A 88 15.15 -23.53 13.19
N ARG A 89 16.01 -23.62 12.17
CA ARG A 89 17.46 -23.56 12.34
C ARG A 89 17.96 -22.16 12.04
N LEU A 90 18.72 -21.59 12.95
CA LEU A 90 19.44 -20.33 12.74
C LEU A 90 20.69 -20.57 11.88
N ASP A 91 21.18 -19.50 11.25
CA ASP A 91 22.43 -19.51 10.47
C ASP A 91 23.67 -19.96 11.25
N ASN A 92 23.69 -19.73 12.57
CA ASN A 92 24.72 -20.23 13.47
C ASN A 92 24.59 -21.73 13.82
N GLY A 93 23.62 -22.45 13.24
CA GLY A 93 23.37 -23.87 13.46
C GLY A 93 22.45 -24.20 14.64
N GLN A 94 22.08 -23.23 15.47
CA GLN A 94 21.17 -23.44 16.60
C GLN A 94 19.74 -23.77 16.14
N TRP A 95 19.13 -24.78 16.73
CA TRP A 95 17.70 -25.06 16.57
C TRP A 95 16.86 -24.38 17.65
N LEU A 96 15.74 -23.78 17.24
CA LEU A 96 14.68 -23.28 18.11
C LEU A 96 13.39 -24.06 17.85
N GLY A 97 12.70 -24.48 18.91
CA GLY A 97 11.42 -25.18 18.82
C GLY A 97 10.28 -24.37 19.44
N ALA A 98 9.08 -24.53 18.91
CA ALA A 98 7.84 -23.95 19.42
C ALA A 98 6.66 -24.89 19.11
N SER A 99 5.52 -24.72 19.80
CA SER A 99 4.31 -25.50 19.49
C SER A 99 3.72 -25.21 18.10
N ALA A 100 4.09 -24.06 17.51
CA ALA A 100 3.75 -23.70 16.14
C ALA A 100 4.84 -22.78 15.57
N VAL A 101 5.07 -22.89 14.26
CA VAL A 101 5.95 -22.00 13.49
C VAL A 101 5.11 -21.35 12.39
N VAL A 102 5.26 -20.03 12.23
CA VAL A 102 4.61 -19.27 11.16
C VAL A 102 5.70 -18.62 10.31
N LEU A 103 5.68 -18.91 9.01
CA LEU A 103 6.56 -18.27 8.04
C LEU A 103 5.92 -16.95 7.57
N ALA A 104 6.43 -15.83 8.08
CA ALA A 104 5.90 -14.48 7.81
C ALA A 104 6.99 -13.50 7.35
N ASN A 105 8.00 -13.99 6.64
CA ASN A 105 9.17 -13.20 6.18
C ASN A 105 9.02 -12.66 4.75
N GLY A 106 7.79 -12.48 4.26
CA GLY A 106 7.52 -11.84 2.97
C GLY A 106 8.05 -12.64 1.77
N ILE A 107 8.66 -11.94 0.80
CA ILE A 107 9.14 -12.56 -0.45
C ILE A 107 10.27 -13.58 -0.22
N GLN A 108 10.97 -13.49 0.91
CA GLN A 108 12.03 -14.41 1.31
C GLN A 108 11.50 -15.75 1.82
N ALA A 109 10.18 -15.94 1.93
CA ALA A 109 9.59 -17.22 2.33
C ALA A 109 9.99 -18.36 1.37
N THR A 110 10.19 -18.06 0.09
CA THR A 110 10.61 -19.04 -0.93
C THR A 110 12.04 -19.52 -0.76
N GLU A 111 12.88 -18.84 0.02
CA GLU A 111 14.22 -19.34 0.40
C GLU A 111 14.14 -20.54 1.35
N LEU A 112 13.02 -20.69 2.08
CA LEU A 112 12.78 -21.75 3.06
C LEU A 112 11.77 -22.79 2.55
N CYS A 113 10.77 -22.36 1.78
CA CYS A 113 9.75 -23.20 1.16
C CYS A 113 9.60 -22.80 -0.33
N PRO A 114 10.45 -23.35 -1.23
CA PRO A 114 10.48 -22.96 -2.65
C PRO A 114 9.18 -23.17 -3.43
N GLU A 115 8.29 -24.03 -2.93
CA GLU A 115 7.00 -24.36 -3.52
C GLU A 115 5.93 -23.27 -3.31
N LEU A 116 6.19 -22.27 -2.46
CA LEU A 116 5.24 -21.18 -2.22
C LEU A 116 5.07 -20.31 -3.47
N PRO A 117 3.83 -19.98 -3.88
CA PRO A 117 3.55 -19.19 -5.08
C PRO A 117 3.72 -17.68 -4.79
N ILE A 118 4.90 -17.28 -4.32
CA ILE A 118 5.23 -15.90 -3.95
C ILE A 118 6.20 -15.34 -4.98
N GLU A 119 5.77 -14.29 -5.68
CA GLU A 119 6.60 -13.56 -6.64
C GLU A 119 6.89 -12.15 -6.11
N PRO A 120 8.15 -11.69 -6.09
CA PRO A 120 8.47 -10.31 -5.78
C PRO A 120 7.84 -9.34 -6.78
N LYS A 121 7.16 -8.32 -6.26
CA LYS A 121 6.69 -7.18 -7.03
C LYS A 121 7.36 -5.93 -6.50
N LYS A 122 8.43 -5.51 -7.19
CA LYS A 122 9.16 -4.30 -6.89
C LYS A 122 8.28 -3.07 -7.12
N GLY A 123 8.43 -2.08 -6.26
CA GLY A 123 7.78 -0.79 -6.42
C GLY A 123 8.61 0.31 -5.80
N HIS A 124 8.78 1.40 -6.56
CA HIS A 124 9.41 2.62 -6.08
C HIS A 124 8.35 3.61 -5.61
N LEU A 125 8.75 4.39 -4.63
CA LEU A 125 7.97 5.46 -4.06
C LEU A 125 8.88 6.66 -3.84
N LEU A 126 8.29 7.85 -3.86
CA LEU A 126 8.96 9.10 -3.58
C LEU A 126 8.40 9.66 -2.27
N ILE A 127 9.29 10.22 -1.45
CA ILE A 127 8.91 11.00 -0.28
C ILE A 127 9.41 12.42 -0.51
N THR A 128 8.51 13.39 -0.38
CA THR A 128 8.87 14.80 -0.57
C THR A 128 9.54 15.38 0.67
N ASP A 129 10.06 16.61 0.53
CA ASP A 129 10.25 17.52 1.66
C ASP A 129 8.92 17.81 2.37
N ARG A 130 8.97 18.57 3.46
CA ARG A 130 7.78 18.89 4.26
C ARG A 130 6.97 20.03 3.63
N TYR A 131 5.69 19.76 3.38
CA TYR A 131 4.67 20.68 2.88
C TYR A 131 3.40 20.60 3.78
N PRO A 132 3.49 20.97 5.06
CA PRO A 132 2.37 20.81 6.00
C PRO A 132 1.12 21.58 5.58
N GLY A 133 -0.06 20.95 5.73
CA GLY A 133 -1.37 21.58 5.57
C GLY A 133 -1.83 21.87 4.14
N LYS A 134 -1.11 21.35 3.14
CA LYS A 134 -1.39 21.62 1.72
C LYS A 134 -2.29 20.59 1.02
N VAL A 135 -2.18 19.32 1.44
CA VAL A 135 -3.00 18.20 0.97
C VAL A 135 -3.56 17.53 2.21
N THR A 136 -4.87 17.31 2.25
CA THR A 136 -5.58 16.90 3.47
C THR A 136 -6.16 15.49 3.40
N HIS A 137 -6.41 14.98 2.20
CA HIS A 137 -6.89 13.63 1.96
C HIS A 137 -5.77 12.77 1.35
N THR A 138 -5.84 11.45 1.58
CA THR A 138 -5.18 10.49 0.67
C THR A 138 -5.82 10.61 -0.71
N LEU A 139 -5.04 10.94 -1.72
CA LEU A 139 -5.47 11.14 -3.10
C LEU A 139 -5.10 9.92 -3.93
N VAL A 140 -6.09 9.30 -4.58
CA VAL A 140 -5.89 8.10 -5.40
C VAL A 140 -6.57 8.31 -6.75
N GLU A 141 -5.85 8.19 -7.84
CA GLU A 141 -6.43 8.25 -9.18
C GLU A 141 -7.34 7.04 -9.47
N LEU A 142 -8.49 7.22 -10.12
CA LEU A 142 -9.41 6.13 -10.47
C LEU A 142 -8.98 5.31 -11.69
N GLY A 143 -8.19 5.89 -12.60
CA GLY A 143 -7.44 5.14 -13.63
C GLY A 143 -6.51 4.04 -13.06
N TYR A 144 -6.30 4.04 -11.74
CA TYR A 144 -5.75 2.92 -11.00
C TYR A 144 -6.53 1.61 -11.18
N VAL A 145 -7.85 1.65 -11.31
CA VAL A 145 -8.70 0.44 -11.35
C VAL A 145 -8.52 -0.30 -12.66
N THR A 146 -8.29 0.41 -13.76
CA THR A 146 -8.00 -0.16 -15.08
C THR A 146 -6.55 -0.64 -15.21
N SER A 147 -5.58 0.01 -14.54
CA SER A 147 -4.15 -0.34 -14.63
C SER A 147 -3.65 -1.33 -13.58
N ALA A 148 -4.33 -1.47 -12.43
CA ALA A 148 -3.91 -2.38 -11.36
C ALA A 148 -3.95 -3.88 -11.73
N HIS A 149 -4.65 -4.21 -12.82
CA HIS A 149 -4.75 -5.55 -13.38
C HIS A 149 -3.81 -5.80 -14.58
N ASN A 150 -2.97 -4.83 -14.97
CA ASN A 150 -1.97 -5.05 -16.00
C ASN A 150 -0.91 -6.03 -15.48
N ALA A 151 -1.01 -7.28 -15.93
CA ALA A 151 -0.17 -8.40 -15.52
C ALA A 151 1.23 -8.39 -16.16
N SER A 152 1.55 -7.39 -16.99
CA SER A 152 2.84 -7.27 -17.65
C SER A 152 3.28 -5.81 -17.80
N GLY A 153 4.60 -5.59 -17.69
CA GLY A 153 5.23 -4.29 -17.85
C GLY A 153 5.18 -3.40 -16.60
N PRO A 154 6.02 -2.34 -16.57
CA PRO A 154 5.99 -1.35 -15.51
C PRO A 154 4.67 -0.58 -15.54
N SER A 155 4.01 -0.44 -14.39
CA SER A 155 2.85 0.43 -14.22
C SER A 155 3.09 1.41 -13.09
N THR A 156 2.49 2.60 -13.21
CA THR A 156 2.45 3.60 -12.15
C THR A 156 1.01 3.93 -11.84
N ALA A 157 0.76 4.25 -10.58
CA ALA A 157 -0.52 4.75 -10.12
C ALA A 157 -0.27 6.03 -9.33
N CYS A 158 -1.10 7.05 -9.54
CA CYS A 158 -1.05 8.21 -8.69
C CYS A 158 -1.75 7.92 -7.35
N ASN A 159 -0.96 7.60 -6.32
CA ASN A 159 -1.43 7.57 -4.93
C ASN A 159 -0.53 8.49 -4.09
N ILE A 160 -1.14 9.57 -3.58
CA ILE A 160 -0.49 10.63 -2.81
C ILE A 160 -1.08 10.62 -1.40
N GLN A 161 -0.22 10.48 -0.41
CA GLN A 161 -0.58 10.29 0.98
C GLN A 161 0.09 11.34 1.85
N PRO A 162 -0.66 12.30 2.43
CA PRO A 162 -0.10 13.25 3.37
C PRO A 162 0.30 12.52 4.66
N ARG A 163 1.52 12.78 5.15
CA ARG A 163 2.02 12.18 6.39
C ARG A 163 1.93 13.19 7.54
N PRO A 164 1.77 12.73 8.80
CA PRO A 164 1.81 13.61 9.98
C PRO A 164 3.09 14.45 10.11
N THR A 165 4.18 14.02 9.47
CA THR A 165 5.46 14.74 9.44
C THR A 165 5.48 15.91 8.45
N GLY A 166 4.38 16.15 7.71
CA GLY A 166 4.25 17.15 6.67
C GLY A 166 4.78 16.70 5.30
N GLN A 167 5.38 15.52 5.18
CA GLN A 167 5.84 14.99 3.88
C GLN A 167 4.68 14.38 3.10
N LEU A 168 4.80 14.35 1.77
CA LEU A 168 3.93 13.56 0.91
C LEU A 168 4.63 12.25 0.55
N PHE A 169 3.93 11.14 0.74
CA PHE A 169 4.26 9.88 0.12
C PHE A 169 3.62 9.85 -1.26
N ILE A 170 4.39 9.54 -2.30
CA ILE A 170 3.92 9.45 -3.69
C ILE A 170 4.34 8.09 -4.22
N GLY A 171 3.39 7.31 -4.70
CA GLY A 171 3.73 6.01 -5.27
C GLY A 171 2.51 5.18 -5.64
N ALA A 172 2.69 3.92 -5.97
CA ALA A 172 3.99 3.29 -6.23
C ALA A 172 4.04 2.77 -7.67
N SER A 173 5.24 2.67 -8.21
CA SER A 173 5.46 1.84 -9.41
C SER A 173 5.26 0.37 -9.08
N ARG A 174 5.12 -0.45 -10.12
CA ARG A 174 5.02 -1.91 -10.01
C ARG A 174 5.81 -2.57 -11.11
N GLN A 175 6.63 -3.53 -10.71
CA GLN A 175 7.49 -4.26 -11.63
C GLN A 175 7.71 -5.68 -11.13
N PHE A 176 7.52 -6.65 -12.01
CA PHE A 176 7.83 -8.07 -11.80
C PHE A 176 9.20 -8.42 -12.37
N GLY A 177 9.70 -9.61 -12.02
CA GLY A 177 10.92 -10.17 -12.62
C GLY A 177 12.25 -9.57 -12.12
N THR A 178 12.22 -8.70 -11.11
CA THR A 178 13.45 -8.18 -10.48
C THR A 178 13.25 -7.88 -8.99
N THR A 179 14.32 -8.04 -8.22
CA THR A 179 14.44 -7.63 -6.82
C THR A 179 15.51 -6.54 -6.63
N ASP A 180 16.13 -6.07 -7.71
CA ASP A 180 17.13 -5.00 -7.66
C ASP A 180 16.47 -3.70 -7.19
N PRO A 181 16.91 -3.07 -6.09
CA PRO A 181 16.30 -1.84 -5.59
C PRO A 181 16.54 -0.61 -6.47
N GLN A 182 17.49 -0.64 -7.41
CA GLN A 182 17.81 0.51 -8.28
C GLN A 182 16.62 0.91 -9.17
N VAL A 183 16.57 2.18 -9.58
CA VAL A 183 15.56 2.67 -10.53
C VAL A 183 16.04 2.38 -11.96
N GLU A 184 15.18 1.88 -12.85
CA GLU A 184 15.52 1.73 -14.26
C GLU A 184 15.63 3.10 -14.96
N GLY A 185 16.56 3.22 -15.91
CA GLY A 185 16.78 4.42 -16.73
C GLY A 185 16.40 4.20 -18.19
#